data_AF-A0A399PCP6-F1
#
_entry.id   AF-A0A399PCP6-F1
#
_cell.length_a   1.000
_cell.length_b   1.000
_cell.length_c   1.000
_cell.angle_alpha   90.00
_cell.angle_beta   90.00
_cell.angle_gamma   90.00
#
_symmetry.space_group_name_H-M   'P 1'
#
loop_
_entity.id
_entity.type
_entity.pdbx_description
1 polymer ?
#
loop_
_entity_poly.entity_id
_entity_poly.type
_entity_poly.pdbx_seq_one_letter_code
_entity_poly.pdbx_strand_id
1 'polypeptide(L)'
;MDLDAYTAAHRDDWDRLARLAGRRRLTGPDADELVDRYQAGAAELSAIQAAAGSTAQGDRLSVALSRARMRFTGQSTNVAARIPVFFAVDLPAALYRIRWMTLSVALVTVAIVALYATWILRDPSTIASLGSDADLRKYVEDDFIDYYSENPAASFTGQVWTNNAWIAAQCVAFGITGLWVPFVILQNAQGLGTTTAVMFSYGEGGTFFSYILPHGLLELTAIFVAAAAGLRISWAWIAPGARTRGQALSEDGRALITVAMGLVLVLLVSGIIEGFVTPQPWPVPLKIAIGPAAHDDHVEEERAEGGRAVRAGA
;
A
#
# COMPACT_ATOMS: atom_id res chain seq x y z
N MET A 1 14.21 53.22 5.90
CA MET A 1 12.77 52.93 5.76
C MET A 1 12.14 53.16 7.11
N ASP A 2 11.16 54.05 7.21
CA ASP A 2 10.37 54.17 8.44
C ASP A 2 9.35 53.01 8.46
N LEU A 3 9.64 52.01 9.29
CA LEU A 3 8.87 50.76 9.35
C LEU A 3 7.45 51.01 9.86
N ASP A 4 7.27 51.99 10.76
CA ASP A 4 5.96 52.29 11.35
C ASP A 4 5.07 53.01 10.33
N ALA A 5 5.62 53.98 9.61
CA ALA A 5 4.92 54.64 8.51
C ALA A 5 4.58 53.67 7.37
N TYR A 6 5.52 52.78 7.02
CA TYR A 6 5.29 51.77 5.98
C TYR A 6 4.23 50.74 6.39
N THR A 7 4.28 50.27 7.64
CA THR A 7 3.26 49.37 8.19
C THR A 7 1.90 50.04 8.22
N ALA A 8 1.83 51.31 8.63
CA ALA A 8 0.58 52.05 8.66
C ALA A 8 -0.04 52.20 7.26
N ALA A 9 0.79 52.40 6.23
CA ALA A 9 0.33 52.54 4.85
C ALA A 9 -0.24 51.24 4.24
N HIS A 10 0.28 50.07 4.62
CA HIS A 10 -0.11 48.77 4.01
C HIS A 10 -0.98 47.88 4.91
N ARG A 11 -1.30 48.33 6.14
CA ARG A 11 -2.05 47.54 7.14
C ARG A 11 -3.38 47.02 6.61
N ASP A 12 -4.14 47.87 5.93
CA ASP A 12 -5.47 47.52 5.43
C ASP A 12 -5.43 46.43 4.36
N ASP A 13 -4.38 46.46 3.54
CA ASP A 13 -4.12 45.47 2.50
C ASP A 13 -3.73 44.12 3.09
N TRP A 14 -2.88 44.12 4.13
CA TRP A 14 -2.51 42.91 4.86
C TRP A 14 -3.69 42.28 5.59
N ASP A 15 -4.53 43.11 6.23
CA ASP A 15 -5.74 42.63 6.89
C ASP A 15 -6.76 42.12 5.86
N ARG A 16 -6.83 42.71 4.66
CA ARG A 16 -7.65 42.18 3.55
C ARG A 16 -7.14 40.82 3.06
N LEU A 17 -5.83 40.67 2.84
CA LEU A 17 -5.18 39.40 2.51
C LEU A 17 -5.51 38.32 3.55
N ALA A 18 -5.33 38.64 4.84
CA ALA A 18 -5.61 37.72 5.94
C ALA A 18 -7.09 37.30 6.00
N ARG A 19 -8.02 38.25 5.78
CA ARG A 19 -9.46 37.97 5.71
C ARG A 19 -9.82 37.06 4.54
N LEU A 20 -9.30 37.34 3.34
CA LEU A 20 -9.53 36.51 2.15
C LEU A 20 -8.98 35.10 2.35
N ALA A 21 -7.74 34.97 2.85
CA ALA A 21 -7.13 33.68 3.16
C ALA A 21 -7.90 32.87 4.23
N GLY A 22 -8.65 33.56 5.11
CA GLY A 22 -9.48 32.95 6.16
C GLY A 22 -10.88 32.52 5.72
N ARG A 23 -11.38 32.94 4.54
CA ARG A 23 -12.76 32.63 4.10
C ARG A 23 -12.96 31.16 3.77
N ARG A 24 -14.08 30.57 4.21
CA ARG A 24 -14.40 29.14 3.96
C ARG A 24 -14.65 28.82 2.47
N ARG A 25 -15.19 29.77 1.71
CA ARG A 25 -15.37 29.72 0.25
C ARG A 25 -14.94 31.05 -0.35
N LEU A 26 -14.26 31.00 -1.50
CA LEU A 26 -13.90 32.17 -2.30
C LEU A 26 -14.78 32.18 -3.55
N THR A 27 -15.28 33.36 -3.92
CA THR A 27 -15.85 33.58 -5.25
C THR A 27 -14.73 33.77 -6.27
N GLY A 28 -15.02 33.70 -7.58
CA GLY A 28 -14.03 33.97 -8.63
C GLY A 28 -13.29 35.31 -8.41
N PRO A 29 -14.02 36.43 -8.23
CA PRO A 29 -13.40 37.72 -7.93
C PRO A 29 -12.58 37.75 -6.63
N ASP A 30 -13.02 37.04 -5.58
CA ASP A 30 -12.24 36.94 -4.33
C ASP A 30 -10.92 36.17 -4.51
N ALA A 31 -10.90 35.20 -5.44
CA ALA A 31 -9.71 34.40 -5.74
C ALA A 31 -8.69 35.23 -6.53
N ASP A 32 -9.15 36.00 -7.52
CA ASP A 32 -8.30 36.93 -8.27
C ASP A 32 -7.71 38.00 -7.33
N GLU A 33 -8.55 38.59 -6.46
CA GLU A 33 -8.10 39.56 -5.46
C GLU A 33 -7.08 38.93 -4.49
N LEU A 34 -7.25 37.66 -4.09
CA LEU A 34 -6.30 36.97 -3.22
C LEU A 34 -4.93 36.79 -3.89
N VAL A 35 -4.88 36.53 -5.20
CA VAL A 35 -3.63 36.39 -5.96
C VAL A 35 -2.88 37.72 -6.02
N ASP A 36 -3.58 38.80 -6.38
CA ASP A 36 -2.98 40.13 -6.48
C ASP A 36 -2.38 40.58 -5.14
N ARG A 37 -3.14 40.41 -4.05
CA ARG A 37 -2.71 40.78 -2.70
C ARG A 37 -1.58 39.88 -2.19
N TYR A 38 -1.54 38.61 -2.60
CA TYR A 38 -0.43 37.71 -2.26
C TYR A 38 0.88 38.16 -2.90
N GLN A 39 0.86 38.56 -4.18
CA GLN A 39 2.05 39.04 -4.89
C GLN A 39 2.58 40.35 -4.27
N ALA A 40 1.68 41.31 -4.01
CA ALA A 40 2.03 42.56 -3.34
C ALA A 40 2.61 42.30 -1.93
N GLY A 41 1.93 41.52 -1.10
CA GLY A 41 2.39 41.20 0.26
C GLY A 41 3.71 40.45 0.29
N ALA A 42 4.00 39.58 -0.69
CA ALA A 42 5.29 38.90 -0.79
C ALA A 42 6.45 39.86 -1.09
N ALA A 43 6.23 40.84 -1.99
CA ALA A 43 7.20 41.88 -2.28
C ALA A 43 7.45 42.78 -1.07
N GLU A 44 6.39 43.17 -0.35
CA GLU A 44 6.45 44.00 0.85
C GLU A 44 7.16 43.26 2.00
N LEU A 45 6.90 41.96 2.20
CA LEU A 45 7.61 41.14 3.18
C LEU A 45 9.11 41.07 2.86
N SER A 46 9.47 40.90 1.58
CA SER A 46 10.87 40.90 1.16
C SER A 46 11.56 42.24 1.42
N ALA A 47 10.86 43.36 1.18
CA ALA A 47 11.36 44.70 1.49
C ALA A 47 11.58 44.91 2.99
N ILE A 48 10.63 44.47 3.84
CA ILE A 48 10.73 44.53 5.30
C ILE A 48 11.90 43.70 5.80
N GLN A 49 12.05 42.46 5.31
CA GLN A 49 13.16 41.59 5.71
C GLN A 49 14.52 42.16 5.31
N ALA A 50 14.62 42.76 4.12
CA ALA A 50 15.85 43.38 3.65
C ALA A 50 16.22 44.65 4.44
N ALA A 51 15.23 45.43 4.88
CA ALA A 51 15.47 46.70 5.56
C ALA A 51 15.62 46.57 7.09
N ALA A 52 14.86 45.67 7.71
CA ALA A 52 14.71 45.60 9.17
C ALA A 52 14.82 44.19 9.75
N GLY A 53 15.02 43.15 8.92
CA GLY A 53 15.09 41.77 9.37
C GLY A 53 13.76 41.24 9.91
N SER A 54 13.81 40.42 10.96
CA SER A 54 12.61 39.85 11.61
C SER A 54 11.91 40.91 12.44
N THR A 55 10.66 41.20 12.11
CA THR A 55 9.82 42.17 12.83
C THR A 55 8.45 41.55 13.07
N ALA A 56 7.78 41.94 14.17
CA ALA A 56 6.45 41.40 14.50
C ALA A 56 5.42 41.57 13.36
N GLN A 57 5.55 42.65 12.58
CA GLN A 57 4.67 42.92 11.45
C GLN A 57 5.02 42.08 10.23
N GLY A 58 6.32 41.90 9.94
CA GLY A 58 6.78 40.96 8.92
C GLY A 58 6.35 39.52 9.23
N ASP A 59 6.42 39.10 10.49
CA ASP A 59 6.00 37.76 10.92
C ASP A 59 4.50 37.54 10.74
N ARG A 60 3.68 38.56 11.09
CA ARG A 60 2.23 38.52 10.88
C ARG A 60 1.88 38.42 9.38
N LEU A 61 2.57 39.18 8.53
CA LEU A 61 2.40 39.12 7.08
C LEU A 61 2.84 37.76 6.51
N SER A 62 3.96 37.20 6.99
CA SER A 62 4.44 35.87 6.63
C SER A 62 3.41 34.77 6.91
N VAL A 63 2.74 34.82 8.08
CA VAL A 63 1.65 33.89 8.42
C VAL A 63 0.46 34.03 7.46
N ALA A 64 0.07 35.26 7.12
CA ALA A 64 -1.02 35.50 6.18
C ALA A 64 -0.69 34.97 4.77
N LEU A 65 0.52 35.21 4.28
CA LEU A 65 1.02 34.69 3.00
C LEU A 65 1.10 33.16 2.99
N SER A 66 1.53 32.53 4.09
CA SER A 66 1.56 31.07 4.21
C SER A 66 0.16 30.46 4.08
N ARG A 67 -0.85 31.04 4.75
CA ARG A 67 -2.25 30.60 4.63
C ARG A 67 -2.81 30.81 3.22
N ALA A 68 -2.51 31.94 2.59
CA ALA A 68 -2.90 32.20 1.21
C ALA A 68 -2.27 31.18 0.24
N ARG A 69 -0.99 30.86 0.42
CA ARG A 69 -0.28 29.85 -0.38
C ARG A 69 -0.94 28.47 -0.30
N MET A 70 -1.41 28.07 0.89
CA MET A 70 -2.15 26.80 1.04
C MET A 70 -3.47 26.76 0.26
N ARG A 71 -4.06 27.92 -0.09
CA ARG A 71 -5.25 27.98 -0.96
C ARG A 71 -4.91 27.73 -2.42
N PHE A 72 -3.78 28.27 -2.90
CA PHE A 72 -3.34 28.07 -4.28
C PHE A 72 -2.88 26.63 -4.54
N THR A 73 -2.29 25.97 -3.55
CA THR A 73 -1.80 24.59 -3.69
C THR A 73 -2.88 23.53 -3.49
N GLY A 74 -4.15 23.91 -3.30
CA GLY A 74 -5.30 23.00 -3.28
C GLY A 74 -5.31 21.99 -2.11
N GLN A 75 -4.53 22.22 -1.05
CA GLN A 75 -4.33 21.22 0.01
C GLN A 75 -5.42 21.15 1.08
N SER A 76 -6.55 21.84 0.94
CA SER A 76 -7.67 21.72 1.87
C SER A 76 -8.87 20.95 1.30
N THR A 77 -8.65 19.87 0.57
CA THR A 77 -9.70 18.85 0.41
C THR A 77 -9.77 18.05 1.70
N ASN A 78 -10.95 18.02 2.32
CA ASN A 78 -11.23 17.18 3.49
C ASN A 78 -10.74 15.74 3.23
N VAL A 79 -9.91 15.18 4.11
CA VAL A 79 -9.39 13.80 3.99
C VAL A 79 -10.55 12.81 3.81
N ALA A 80 -11.65 13.01 4.53
CA ALA A 80 -12.85 12.18 4.39
C ALA A 80 -13.46 12.24 2.98
N ALA A 81 -13.35 13.37 2.28
CA ALA A 81 -13.83 13.51 0.91
C ALA A 81 -12.92 12.84 -0.12
N ARG A 82 -11.67 12.50 0.24
CA ARG A 82 -10.75 11.74 -0.62
C ARG A 82 -10.88 10.23 -0.47
N ILE A 83 -11.43 9.75 0.65
CA ILE A 83 -11.58 8.30 0.90
C ILE A 83 -12.35 7.61 -0.25
N PRO A 84 -13.51 8.10 -0.72
CA PRO A 84 -14.23 7.45 -1.81
C PRO A 84 -13.44 7.46 -3.14
N VAL A 85 -12.73 8.55 -3.42
CA VAL A 85 -11.90 8.68 -4.63
C VAL A 85 -10.73 7.70 -4.59
N PHE A 86 -10.12 7.52 -3.42
CA PHE A 86 -9.05 6.57 -3.22
C PHE A 86 -9.49 5.15 -3.60
N PHE A 87 -10.64 4.69 -3.08
CA PHE A 87 -11.13 3.34 -3.35
C PHE A 87 -11.72 3.16 -4.74
N ALA A 88 -12.43 4.15 -5.29
CA ALA A 88 -13.11 4.02 -6.58
C ALA A 88 -12.24 4.35 -7.80
N VAL A 89 -11.10 5.04 -7.59
CA VAL A 89 -10.28 5.56 -8.69
C VAL A 89 -8.80 5.25 -8.48
N ASP A 90 -8.19 5.79 -7.43
CA ASP A 90 -6.72 5.77 -7.30
C ASP A 90 -6.18 4.36 -7.12
N LEU A 91 -6.77 3.59 -6.19
CA LEU A 91 -6.34 2.23 -5.86
C LEU A 91 -6.59 1.25 -7.03
N PRO A 92 -7.80 1.14 -7.60
CA PRO A 92 -8.04 0.28 -8.75
C PRO A 92 -7.16 0.64 -9.96
N ALA A 93 -6.94 1.93 -10.24
CA ALA A 93 -6.07 2.35 -11.32
C ALA A 93 -4.61 1.91 -11.09
N ALA A 94 -4.11 2.06 -9.86
CA ALA A 94 -2.75 1.65 -9.50
C ALA A 94 -2.57 0.13 -9.65
N LEU A 95 -3.52 -0.67 -9.17
CA LEU A 95 -3.50 -2.13 -9.26
C LEU A 95 -3.62 -2.60 -10.71
N TYR A 96 -4.52 -1.98 -11.48
CA TYR A 96 -4.69 -2.28 -12.91
C TYR A 96 -3.39 -2.03 -13.69
N ARG A 97 -2.64 -0.97 -13.40
CA ARG A 97 -1.37 -0.66 -14.08
C ARG A 97 -0.30 -1.72 -13.86
N ILE A 98 -0.29 -2.40 -12.71
CA ILE A 98 0.70 -3.44 -12.37
C ILE A 98 0.19 -4.88 -12.59
N ARG A 99 -1.08 -5.07 -12.98
CA ARG A 99 -1.75 -6.38 -13.08
C ARG A 99 -0.96 -7.48 -13.79
N TRP A 100 -0.27 -7.14 -14.88
CA TRP A 100 0.51 -8.13 -15.65
C TRP A 100 1.79 -8.53 -14.93
N MET A 101 2.40 -7.60 -14.19
CA MET A 101 3.54 -7.87 -13.33
C MET A 101 3.10 -8.68 -12.11
N THR A 102 1.95 -8.37 -11.50
CA THR A 102 1.32 -9.18 -10.45
C THR A 102 1.06 -10.60 -10.94
N LEU A 103 0.45 -10.77 -12.11
CA LEU A 103 0.20 -12.09 -12.70
C LEU A 103 1.49 -12.86 -12.97
N SER A 104 2.53 -12.16 -13.46
CA SER A 104 3.84 -12.78 -13.70
C SER A 104 4.47 -13.28 -12.40
N VAL A 105 4.42 -12.48 -11.34
CA VAL A 105 4.89 -12.88 -10.00
C VAL A 105 4.08 -14.08 -9.50
N ALA A 106 2.76 -14.05 -9.60
CA ALA A 106 1.90 -15.15 -9.19
C ALA A 106 2.24 -16.46 -9.91
N LEU A 107 2.40 -16.42 -11.24
CA LEU A 107 2.76 -17.59 -12.04
C LEU A 107 4.14 -18.14 -11.68
N VAL A 108 5.12 -17.26 -11.45
CA VAL A 108 6.46 -17.67 -11.00
C VAL A 108 6.40 -18.32 -9.61
N THR A 109 5.67 -17.74 -8.67
CA THR A 109 5.46 -18.32 -7.33
C THR A 109 4.85 -19.71 -7.45
N VAL A 110 3.77 -19.87 -8.22
CA VAL A 110 3.10 -21.17 -8.41
C VAL A 110 4.06 -22.19 -9.03
N ALA A 111 4.87 -21.78 -10.01
CA ALA A 111 5.88 -22.65 -10.61
C ALA A 111 6.93 -23.12 -9.59
N ILE A 112 7.42 -22.22 -8.72
CA ILE A 112 8.39 -22.54 -7.67
C ILE A 112 7.75 -23.48 -6.63
N VAL A 113 6.54 -23.20 -6.17
CA VAL A 113 5.78 -24.05 -5.23
C VAL A 113 5.62 -25.45 -5.82
N ALA A 114 5.16 -25.56 -7.07
CA ALA A 114 4.96 -26.84 -7.74
C ALA A 114 6.29 -27.60 -7.92
N LEU A 115 7.38 -26.90 -8.26
CA LEU A 115 8.71 -27.49 -8.40
C LEU A 115 9.21 -28.07 -7.08
N TYR A 116 9.18 -27.28 -5.99
CA TYR A 116 9.59 -27.74 -4.66
C TYR A 116 8.71 -28.88 -4.16
N ALA A 117 7.39 -28.73 -4.27
CA ALA A 117 6.46 -29.75 -3.82
C ALA A 117 6.67 -31.08 -4.55
N THR A 118 6.81 -31.02 -5.88
CA THR A 118 7.05 -32.21 -6.71
C THR A 118 8.41 -32.83 -6.45
N TRP A 119 9.45 -32.02 -6.26
CA TRP A 119 10.80 -32.50 -5.96
C TRP A 119 10.82 -33.28 -4.63
N ILE A 120 10.24 -32.72 -3.57
CA ILE A 120 10.17 -33.34 -2.26
C ILE A 120 9.32 -34.62 -2.30
N LEU A 121 8.14 -34.58 -2.95
CA LEU A 121 7.24 -35.74 -3.03
C LEU A 121 7.80 -36.92 -3.85
N ARG A 122 8.72 -36.67 -4.79
CA ARG A 122 9.30 -37.72 -5.64
C ARG A 122 10.39 -38.53 -4.97
N ASP A 123 11.02 -37.99 -3.94
CA ASP A 123 12.18 -38.61 -3.31
C ASP A 123 11.99 -38.70 -1.78
N PRO A 124 11.73 -39.91 -1.23
CA PRO A 124 11.60 -40.13 0.20
C PRO A 124 12.81 -39.65 1.01
N SER A 125 14.01 -39.65 0.42
CA SER A 125 15.21 -39.16 1.09
C SER A 125 15.18 -37.63 1.29
N THR A 126 14.49 -36.90 0.42
CA THR A 126 14.29 -35.45 0.57
C THR A 126 13.33 -35.17 1.72
N ILE A 127 12.25 -35.93 1.87
CA ILE A 127 11.34 -35.82 3.04
C ILE A 127 12.09 -36.14 4.33
N ALA A 128 12.87 -37.22 4.35
CA ALA A 128 13.67 -37.61 5.53
C ALA A 128 14.75 -36.57 5.91
N SER A 129 15.16 -35.70 4.97
CA SER A 129 16.10 -34.61 5.25
C SER A 129 15.45 -33.41 5.96
N LEU A 130 14.11 -33.30 5.94
CA LEU A 130 13.37 -32.22 6.58
C LEU A 130 13.18 -32.43 8.09
N GLY A 131 13.17 -33.68 8.54
CA GLY A 131 12.98 -34.03 9.94
C GLY A 131 12.80 -35.54 10.14
N SER A 132 12.72 -35.97 11.39
CA SER A 132 12.37 -37.36 11.68
C SER A 132 10.90 -37.63 11.35
N ASP A 133 10.56 -38.87 11.01
CA ASP A 133 9.18 -39.28 10.73
C ASP A 133 8.22 -38.97 11.91
N ALA A 134 8.71 -39.07 13.15
CA ALA A 134 7.95 -38.70 14.34
C ALA A 134 7.67 -37.19 14.40
N ASP A 135 8.67 -36.35 14.11
CA ASP A 135 8.52 -34.89 14.12
C ASP A 135 7.58 -34.43 13.00
N LEU A 136 7.68 -35.04 11.82
CA LEU A 136 6.84 -34.72 10.67
C LEU A 136 5.38 -35.16 10.88
N ARG A 137 5.12 -36.32 11.49
CA ARG A 137 3.76 -36.70 11.89
C ARG A 137 3.18 -35.73 12.91
N LYS A 138 3.93 -35.41 13.97
CA LYS A 138 3.51 -34.42 14.97
C LYS A 138 3.18 -33.07 14.33
N TYR A 139 4.00 -32.64 13.38
CA TYR A 139 3.76 -31.40 12.64
C TYR A 139 2.43 -31.44 11.88
N VAL A 140 2.16 -32.52 11.15
CA VAL A 140 0.99 -32.65 10.28
C VAL A 140 -0.31 -32.89 11.07
N GLU A 141 -0.25 -33.66 12.14
CA GLU A 141 -1.42 -34.07 12.94
C GLU A 141 -1.82 -33.02 14.00
N ASP A 142 -0.83 -32.38 14.63
CA ASP A 142 -1.06 -31.46 15.76
C ASP A 142 -0.63 -30.03 15.43
N ASP A 143 0.68 -29.81 15.23
CA ASP A 143 1.26 -28.45 15.25
C ASP A 143 0.72 -27.56 14.11
N PHE A 144 0.38 -28.15 12.96
CA PHE A 144 -0.19 -27.40 11.83
C PHE A 144 -1.56 -26.82 12.15
N ILE A 145 -2.41 -27.57 12.84
CA ILE A 145 -3.76 -27.10 13.23
C ILE A 145 -3.63 -26.14 14.42
N ASP A 146 -2.86 -26.54 15.43
CA ASP A 146 -2.66 -25.80 16.67
C ASP A 146 -2.12 -24.38 16.41
N TYR A 147 -1.25 -24.22 15.41
CA TYR A 147 -0.80 -22.91 14.95
C TYR A 147 -1.95 -21.93 14.69
N TYR A 148 -3.07 -22.38 14.11
CA TYR A 148 -4.23 -21.53 13.80
C TYR A 148 -5.28 -21.48 14.92
N SER A 149 -5.22 -22.35 15.93
CA SER A 149 -6.30 -22.50 16.94
C SER A 149 -5.91 -22.24 18.40
N GLU A 150 -4.62 -22.25 18.76
CA GLU A 150 -4.20 -22.15 20.17
C GLU A 150 -4.35 -20.75 20.79
N ASN A 151 -4.34 -19.69 19.97
CA ASN A 151 -4.31 -18.30 20.45
C ASN A 151 -5.67 -17.61 20.36
N PRO A 152 -5.96 -16.60 21.23
CA PRO A 152 -7.13 -15.75 21.05
C PRO A 152 -7.16 -15.15 19.65
N ALA A 153 -8.26 -15.35 18.92
CA ALA A 153 -8.41 -14.98 17.51
C ALA A 153 -7.90 -13.58 17.17
N ALA A 154 -8.16 -12.59 18.02
CA ALA A 154 -7.71 -11.20 17.83
C ALA A 154 -6.18 -11.04 17.93
N SER A 155 -5.53 -11.74 18.86
CA SER A 155 -4.06 -11.72 19.02
C SER A 155 -3.38 -12.41 17.84
N PHE A 156 -3.92 -13.56 17.43
CA PHE A 156 -3.42 -14.32 16.28
C PHE A 156 -3.57 -13.54 14.96
N THR A 157 -4.76 -12.97 14.72
CA THR A 157 -5.03 -12.07 13.59
C THR A 157 -3.99 -10.95 13.51
N GLY A 158 -3.72 -10.27 14.64
CA GLY A 158 -2.76 -9.17 14.68
C GLY A 158 -1.33 -9.60 14.36
N GLN A 159 -0.92 -10.79 14.80
CA GLN A 159 0.41 -11.34 14.53
C GLN A 159 0.59 -11.66 13.04
N VAL A 160 -0.34 -12.41 12.44
CA VAL A 160 -0.23 -12.82 11.04
C VAL A 160 -0.37 -11.63 10.10
N TRP A 161 -1.31 -10.73 10.39
CA TRP A 161 -1.42 -9.44 9.70
C TRP A 161 -0.11 -8.66 9.73
N THR A 162 0.52 -8.52 10.90
CA THR A 162 1.77 -7.75 11.05
C THR A 162 2.91 -8.40 10.26
N ASN A 163 3.00 -9.73 10.27
CA ASN A 163 4.02 -10.46 9.54
C ASN A 163 3.87 -10.26 8.02
N ASN A 164 2.67 -10.49 7.48
CA ASN A 164 2.40 -10.30 6.05
C ASN A 164 2.54 -8.82 5.63
N ALA A 165 2.10 -7.89 6.47
CA ALA A 165 2.27 -6.46 6.22
C ALA A 165 3.76 -6.07 6.20
N TRP A 166 4.58 -6.68 7.06
CA TRP A 166 6.02 -6.49 7.08
C TRP A 166 6.68 -7.03 5.80
N ILE A 167 6.33 -8.23 5.35
CA ILE A 167 6.82 -8.81 4.08
C ILE A 167 6.46 -7.87 2.91
N ALA A 168 5.20 -7.44 2.83
CA ALA A 168 4.75 -6.51 1.79
C ALA A 168 5.51 -5.18 1.83
N ALA A 169 5.69 -4.61 3.03
CA ALA A 169 6.45 -3.37 3.23
C ALA A 169 7.92 -3.54 2.80
N GLN A 170 8.54 -4.67 3.09
CA GLN A 170 9.90 -4.97 2.65
C GLN A 170 10.00 -5.07 1.11
N CYS A 171 9.06 -5.75 0.45
CA CYS A 171 8.99 -5.80 -1.02
C CYS A 171 8.92 -4.40 -1.64
N VAL A 172 8.12 -3.52 -1.05
CA VAL A 172 7.94 -2.13 -1.49
C VAL A 172 9.20 -1.29 -1.23
N ALA A 173 9.75 -1.34 -0.02
CA ALA A 173 10.87 -0.50 0.40
C ALA A 173 12.20 -0.90 -0.27
N PHE A 174 12.50 -2.19 -0.28
CA PHE A 174 13.74 -2.72 -0.86
C PHE A 174 13.59 -3.13 -2.32
N GLY A 175 12.37 -3.01 -2.88
CA GLY A 175 12.07 -3.32 -4.27
C GLY A 175 12.98 -2.59 -5.26
N ILE A 176 13.38 -1.35 -4.97
CA ILE A 176 14.29 -0.57 -5.81
C ILE A 176 15.63 -1.29 -6.12
N THR A 177 16.07 -2.20 -5.25
CA THR A 177 17.30 -2.98 -5.45
C THR A 177 17.18 -3.99 -6.59
N GLY A 178 15.96 -4.41 -6.94
CA GLY A 178 15.68 -5.46 -7.92
C GLY A 178 16.01 -6.88 -7.45
N LEU A 179 16.78 -7.06 -6.37
CA LEU A 179 17.20 -8.36 -5.83
C LEU A 179 16.33 -8.82 -4.66
N TRP A 180 15.85 -7.88 -3.85
CA TRP A 180 15.08 -8.21 -2.65
C TRP A 180 13.75 -8.92 -2.96
N VAL A 181 13.01 -8.44 -3.98
CA VAL A 181 11.71 -9.03 -4.32
C VAL A 181 11.83 -10.49 -4.79
N PRO A 182 12.73 -10.85 -5.74
CA PRO A 182 12.95 -12.24 -6.11
C PRO A 182 13.32 -13.13 -4.92
N PHE A 183 14.16 -12.63 -4.01
CA PHE A 183 14.54 -13.36 -2.80
C PHE A 183 13.35 -13.66 -1.89
N VAL A 184 12.52 -12.66 -1.59
CA VAL A 184 11.32 -12.83 -0.74
C VAL A 184 10.31 -13.78 -1.39
N ILE A 185 10.07 -13.65 -2.69
CA ILE A 185 9.16 -14.54 -3.43
C ILE A 185 9.67 -15.99 -3.39
N LEU A 186 10.98 -16.19 -3.59
CA LEU A 186 11.58 -17.52 -3.51
C LEU A 186 11.42 -18.13 -2.12
N GLN A 187 11.70 -17.38 -1.05
CA GLN A 187 11.56 -17.89 0.32
C GLN A 187 10.13 -18.27 0.67
N ASN A 188 9.15 -17.41 0.34
CA ASN A 188 7.74 -17.69 0.59
C ASN A 188 7.24 -18.90 -0.24
N ALA A 189 7.59 -18.96 -1.52
CA ALA A 189 7.21 -20.05 -2.41
C ALA A 189 7.85 -21.39 -1.98
N GLN A 190 9.12 -21.37 -1.56
CA GLN A 190 9.81 -22.55 -1.04
C GLN A 190 9.13 -23.07 0.23
N GLY A 191 8.82 -22.18 1.18
CA GLY A 191 8.10 -22.54 2.41
C GLY A 191 6.76 -23.19 2.10
N LEU A 192 5.95 -22.54 1.28
CA LEU A 192 4.63 -23.06 0.87
C LEU A 192 4.75 -24.40 0.13
N GLY A 193 5.71 -24.55 -0.78
CA GLY A 193 5.97 -25.82 -1.49
C GLY A 193 6.41 -26.95 -0.56
N THR A 194 7.22 -26.63 0.45
CA THR A 194 7.68 -27.60 1.47
C THR A 194 6.51 -28.07 2.34
N THR A 195 5.72 -27.14 2.88
CA THR A 195 4.51 -27.49 3.65
C THR A 195 3.52 -28.27 2.81
N THR A 196 3.32 -27.89 1.54
CA THR A 196 2.46 -28.64 0.62
C THR A 196 2.95 -30.08 0.48
N ALA A 197 4.23 -30.31 0.22
CA ALA A 197 4.78 -31.66 0.09
C ALA A 197 4.62 -32.49 1.36
N VAL A 198 4.93 -31.90 2.52
CA VAL A 198 4.83 -32.59 3.81
C VAL A 198 3.37 -32.99 4.06
N MET A 199 2.42 -32.07 4.00
CA MET A 199 1.00 -32.38 4.24
C MET A 199 0.46 -33.45 3.28
N PHE A 200 0.79 -33.38 1.99
CA PHE A 200 0.36 -34.38 1.02
C PHE A 200 1.01 -35.75 1.21
N SER A 201 2.26 -35.79 1.68
CA SER A 201 2.98 -37.05 1.92
C SER A 201 2.36 -37.89 3.05
N TYR A 202 1.68 -37.23 4.01
CA TYR A 202 0.96 -37.88 5.12
C TYR A 202 -0.56 -37.96 4.90
N GLY A 203 -1.08 -37.59 3.72
CA GLY A 203 -2.51 -37.68 3.41
C GLY A 203 -3.37 -36.50 3.88
N GLU A 204 -2.78 -35.47 4.48
CA GLU A 204 -3.46 -34.29 5.04
C GLU A 204 -3.64 -33.14 4.03
N GLY A 205 -3.70 -33.46 2.73
CA GLY A 205 -3.92 -32.44 1.68
C GLY A 205 -5.26 -31.70 1.81
N GLY A 206 -6.30 -32.39 2.32
CA GLY A 206 -7.60 -31.78 2.62
C GLY A 206 -7.51 -30.76 3.76
N THR A 207 -6.85 -31.12 4.85
CA THR A 207 -6.59 -30.26 5.99
C THR A 207 -5.78 -29.03 5.58
N PHE A 208 -4.69 -29.23 4.84
CA PHE A 208 -3.87 -28.15 4.27
C PHE A 208 -4.70 -27.09 3.54
N PHE A 209 -5.54 -27.49 2.58
CA PHE A 209 -6.36 -26.54 1.83
C PHE A 209 -7.45 -25.89 2.68
N SER A 210 -8.04 -26.64 3.62
CA SER A 210 -9.09 -26.11 4.49
C SER A 210 -8.59 -25.03 5.44
N TYR A 211 -7.30 -25.08 5.81
CA TYR A 211 -6.68 -24.07 6.65
C TYR A 211 -6.09 -22.93 5.83
N ILE A 212 -5.52 -23.19 4.64
CA ILE A 212 -4.83 -22.15 3.86
C ILE A 212 -5.75 -21.38 2.92
N LEU A 213 -6.63 -22.04 2.17
CA LEU A 213 -7.41 -21.35 1.13
C LEU A 213 -8.37 -20.25 1.62
N PRO A 214 -8.99 -20.31 2.82
CA PRO A 214 -9.93 -19.27 3.25
C PRO A 214 -9.34 -17.86 3.24
N HIS A 215 -8.07 -17.72 3.63
CA HIS A 215 -7.38 -16.43 3.76
C HIS A 215 -6.18 -16.32 2.79
N GLY A 216 -5.47 -17.43 2.56
CA GLY A 216 -4.21 -17.47 1.82
C GLY A 216 -4.29 -16.94 0.40
N LEU A 217 -5.45 -16.98 -0.27
CA LEU A 217 -5.61 -16.37 -1.59
C LEU A 217 -5.51 -14.84 -1.56
N LEU A 218 -6.11 -14.18 -0.56
CA LEU A 218 -6.01 -12.74 -0.38
C LEU A 218 -4.60 -12.33 0.03
N GLU A 219 -4.00 -13.08 0.97
CA GLU A 219 -2.62 -12.86 1.43
C GLU A 219 -1.58 -13.02 0.32
N LEU A 220 -1.63 -14.11 -0.44
CA LEU A 220 -0.72 -14.33 -1.55
C LEU A 220 -0.89 -13.26 -2.61
N THR A 221 -2.14 -12.87 -2.92
CA THR A 221 -2.40 -11.78 -3.87
C THR A 221 -1.82 -10.45 -3.39
N ALA A 222 -1.98 -10.13 -2.10
CA ALA A 222 -1.40 -8.94 -1.50
C ALA A 222 0.14 -8.96 -1.59
N ILE A 223 0.79 -10.09 -1.32
CA ILE A 223 2.25 -10.26 -1.47
C ILE A 223 2.66 -10.10 -2.95
N PHE A 224 1.92 -10.68 -3.89
CA PHE A 224 2.23 -10.57 -5.32
C PHE A 224 2.09 -9.14 -5.84
N VAL A 225 1.07 -8.42 -5.39
CA VAL A 225 0.88 -7.00 -5.68
C VAL A 225 2.02 -6.17 -5.08
N ALA A 226 2.43 -6.43 -3.83
CA ALA A 226 3.56 -5.77 -3.19
C ALA A 226 4.87 -5.99 -3.96
N ALA A 227 5.13 -7.25 -4.35
CA ALA A 227 6.27 -7.66 -5.16
C ALA A 227 6.25 -6.99 -6.54
N ALA A 228 5.11 -6.97 -7.22
CA ALA A 228 4.96 -6.31 -8.51
C ALA A 228 5.20 -4.79 -8.41
N ALA A 229 4.69 -4.16 -7.37
CA ALA A 229 4.93 -2.74 -7.13
C ALA A 229 6.41 -2.44 -6.83
N GLY A 230 7.08 -3.29 -6.03
CA GLY A 230 8.51 -3.21 -5.78
C GLY A 230 9.38 -3.39 -7.04
N LEU A 231 9.05 -4.38 -7.88
CA LEU A 231 9.72 -4.62 -9.17
C LEU A 231 9.48 -3.50 -10.18
N ARG A 232 8.30 -2.89 -10.15
CA ARG A 232 7.98 -1.73 -10.98
C ARG A 232 8.87 -0.55 -10.65
N ILE A 233 9.15 -0.33 -9.37
CA ILE A 233 10.08 0.71 -8.91
C ILE A 233 11.52 0.43 -9.33
N SER A 234 12.02 -0.81 -9.20
CA SER A 234 13.35 -1.15 -9.71
C SER A 234 13.42 -0.96 -11.23
N TRP A 235 12.37 -1.34 -11.97
CA TRP A 235 12.33 -1.12 -13.41
C TRP A 235 12.34 0.37 -13.79
N ALA A 236 11.61 1.22 -13.06
CA ALA A 236 11.63 2.66 -13.25
C ALA A 236 13.02 3.27 -13.02
N TRP A 237 13.82 2.70 -12.10
CA TRP A 237 15.21 3.10 -11.88
C TRP A 237 16.16 2.61 -12.99
N ILE A 238 16.00 1.37 -13.44
CA ILE A 238 16.85 0.73 -14.47
C ILE A 238 16.59 1.34 -15.85
N ALA A 239 15.33 1.45 -16.25
CA ALA A 239 14.89 1.87 -17.58
C ALA A 239 13.79 2.95 -17.48
N PRO A 240 14.12 4.19 -17.09
CA PRO A 240 13.14 5.27 -16.90
C PRO A 240 12.51 5.79 -18.21
N GLY A 241 13.05 5.39 -19.38
CA GLY A 241 12.65 5.90 -20.68
C GLY A 241 13.15 7.32 -20.93
N ALA A 242 12.27 8.20 -21.39
CA ALA A 242 12.58 9.62 -21.63
C ALA A 242 12.65 10.48 -20.35
N ARG A 243 12.24 9.92 -19.20
CA ARG A 243 12.22 10.61 -17.91
C ARG A 243 13.58 10.51 -17.23
N THR A 244 13.93 11.49 -16.39
CA THR A 244 15.06 11.30 -15.47
C THR A 244 14.71 10.24 -14.42
N ARG A 245 15.71 9.56 -13.84
CA ARG A 245 15.49 8.56 -12.78
C ARG A 245 14.71 9.13 -11.59
N GLY A 246 15.04 10.36 -11.18
CA GLY A 246 14.32 11.03 -10.08
C GLY A 246 12.85 11.29 -10.40
N GLN A 247 12.54 11.73 -11.63
CA GLN A 247 11.16 11.93 -12.08
C GLN A 247 10.40 10.60 -12.12
N ALA A 248 10.96 9.59 -12.78
CA ALA A 248 10.34 8.26 -12.87
C ALA A 248 10.07 7.65 -11.48
N LEU A 249 11.01 7.80 -10.55
CA LEU A 249 10.84 7.32 -9.17
C LEU A 249 9.77 8.13 -8.41
N SER A 250 9.70 9.44 -8.62
CA SER A 250 8.70 10.29 -7.97
C SER A 250 7.27 10.04 -8.47
N GLU A 251 7.12 9.73 -9.76
CA GLU A 251 5.83 9.43 -10.38
C GLU A 251 5.38 8.03 -9.99
N ASP A 252 6.20 7.01 -10.26
CA ASP A 252 5.87 5.61 -9.98
C ASP A 252 5.81 5.35 -8.45
N GLY A 253 6.56 6.11 -7.64
CA GLY A 253 6.52 6.05 -6.17
C GLY A 253 5.22 6.58 -5.54
N ARG A 254 4.49 7.48 -6.20
CA ARG A 254 3.16 7.90 -5.71
C ARG A 254 2.13 6.77 -5.84
N ALA A 255 2.15 6.06 -6.97
CA ALA A 255 1.30 4.88 -7.17
C ALA A 255 1.63 3.77 -6.17
N LEU A 256 2.91 3.59 -5.83
CA LEU A 256 3.37 2.65 -4.81
C LEU A 256 2.75 2.90 -3.42
N ILE A 257 2.64 4.17 -3.00
CA ILE A 257 2.01 4.54 -1.72
C ILE A 257 0.52 4.18 -1.72
N THR A 258 -0.17 4.46 -2.84
CA THR A 258 -1.57 4.08 -3.01
C THR A 258 -1.75 2.56 -2.88
N VAL A 259 -0.93 1.78 -3.57
CA VAL A 259 -0.93 0.32 -3.48
C VAL A 259 -0.65 -0.14 -2.05
N ALA A 260 0.39 0.39 -1.39
CA ALA A 260 0.74 0.01 -0.01
C ALA A 260 -0.41 0.25 0.98
N MET A 261 -1.13 1.37 0.86
CA MET A 261 -2.31 1.64 1.70
C MET A 261 -3.45 0.65 1.43
N GLY A 262 -3.69 0.27 0.16
CA GLY A 262 -4.66 -0.76 -0.19
C GLY A 262 -4.28 -2.14 0.37
N LEU A 263 -3.00 -2.52 0.26
CA LEU A 263 -2.47 -3.79 0.75
C LEU A 263 -2.66 -3.97 2.26
N VAL A 264 -2.45 -2.91 3.05
CA VAL A 264 -2.65 -2.93 4.50
C VAL A 264 -4.10 -3.35 4.85
N LEU A 265 -5.07 -2.88 4.07
CA LEU A 265 -6.49 -3.17 4.28
C LEU A 265 -6.84 -4.58 3.82
N VAL A 266 -6.36 -5.01 2.64
CA VAL A 266 -6.57 -6.37 2.14
C VAL A 266 -5.98 -7.41 3.10
N LEU A 267 -4.76 -7.17 3.58
CA LEU A 267 -4.12 -8.03 4.59
C LEU A 267 -4.90 -8.05 5.91
N LEU A 268 -5.51 -6.93 6.31
CA LEU A 268 -6.33 -6.89 7.53
C LEU A 268 -7.57 -7.77 7.37
N VAL A 269 -8.25 -7.69 6.22
CA VAL A 269 -9.38 -8.57 5.90
C VAL A 269 -8.94 -10.03 5.89
N SER A 270 -7.79 -10.34 5.28
CA SER A 270 -7.23 -11.70 5.27
C SER A 270 -6.96 -12.22 6.68
N GLY A 271 -6.28 -11.43 7.53
CA GLY A 271 -6.00 -11.80 8.92
C GLY A 271 -7.27 -11.99 9.76
N ILE A 272 -8.34 -11.22 9.50
CA ILE A 272 -9.65 -11.44 10.14
C ILE A 272 -10.25 -12.77 9.70
N ILE A 273 -10.21 -13.09 8.40
CA ILE A 273 -10.68 -14.39 7.91
C ILE A 273 -9.85 -15.50 8.56
N GLU A 274 -8.54 -15.33 8.64
CA GLU A 274 -7.65 -16.29 9.26
C GLU A 274 -7.95 -16.53 10.74
N GLY A 275 -8.04 -15.47 11.55
CA GLY A 275 -8.27 -15.64 12.99
C GLY A 275 -9.68 -16.10 13.35
N PHE A 276 -10.68 -15.79 12.53
CA PHE A 276 -12.08 -16.04 12.88
C PHE A 276 -12.75 -17.17 12.09
N VAL A 277 -12.36 -17.39 10.83
CA VAL A 277 -12.97 -18.40 9.94
C VAL A 277 -12.15 -19.68 9.89
N THR A 278 -10.83 -19.60 9.73
CA THR A 278 -9.95 -20.77 9.62
C THR A 278 -10.15 -21.79 10.76
N PRO A 279 -10.26 -21.38 12.05
CA PRO A 279 -10.34 -22.34 13.16
C PRO A 279 -11.72 -22.97 13.34
N GLN A 280 -12.76 -22.50 12.64
CA GLN A 280 -14.12 -22.96 12.85
C GLN A 280 -14.31 -24.42 12.42
N PRO A 281 -15.09 -25.26 13.11
CA PRO A 281 -15.34 -26.65 12.70
C PRO A 281 -16.40 -26.73 11.57
N TRP A 282 -16.25 -25.92 10.53
CA TRP A 282 -17.17 -25.87 9.39
C TRP A 282 -16.83 -26.92 8.33
N PRO A 283 -17.78 -27.31 7.47
CA PRO A 283 -17.51 -28.22 6.35
C PRO A 283 -16.37 -27.71 5.47
N VAL A 284 -15.41 -28.59 5.15
CA VAL A 284 -14.22 -28.27 4.35
C VAL A 284 -14.55 -27.57 3.02
N PRO A 285 -15.55 -28.00 2.22
CA PRO A 285 -15.89 -27.32 0.98
C PRO A 285 -16.33 -25.87 1.18
N LEU A 286 -17.01 -25.57 2.30
CA LEU A 286 -17.46 -24.21 2.62
C LEU A 286 -16.24 -23.33 2.92
N LYS A 287 -15.30 -23.79 3.74
CA LYS A 287 -14.06 -23.06 4.02
C LYS A 287 -13.26 -22.77 2.76
N ILE A 288 -13.08 -23.80 1.93
CA ILE A 288 -12.33 -23.70 0.66
C ILE A 288 -12.98 -22.67 -0.28
N ALA A 289 -14.31 -22.54 -0.28
CA ALA A 289 -15.01 -21.60 -1.15
C ALA A 289 -14.92 -20.12 -0.72
N ILE A 290 -14.65 -19.83 0.55
CA ILE A 290 -14.59 -18.45 1.08
C ILE A 290 -13.46 -17.65 0.42
N GLY A 291 -12.28 -18.25 0.30
CA GLY A 291 -11.12 -17.59 -0.31
C GLY A 291 -11.34 -17.19 -1.77
N PRO A 292 -11.74 -18.12 -2.67
CA PRO A 292 -12.06 -17.80 -4.05
C PRO A 292 -13.16 -16.76 -4.19
N ALA A 293 -14.22 -16.83 -3.39
CA ALA A 293 -15.29 -15.83 -3.43
C ALA A 293 -14.79 -14.42 -3.07
N ALA A 294 -14.06 -14.29 -1.95
CA ALA A 294 -13.50 -13.01 -1.54
C ALA A 294 -12.45 -12.47 -2.52
N HIS A 295 -11.67 -13.36 -3.13
CA HIS A 295 -10.66 -13.02 -4.12
C HIS A 295 -11.26 -12.59 -5.47
N ASP A 296 -12.25 -13.33 -5.99
CA ASP A 296 -12.86 -13.03 -7.29
C ASP A 296 -13.62 -11.71 -7.27
N ASP A 297 -14.35 -11.42 -6.18
CA ASP A 297 -14.99 -10.13 -5.96
C ASP A 297 -13.97 -8.98 -6.02
N HIS A 298 -12.83 -9.15 -5.34
CA HIS A 298 -11.75 -8.16 -5.32
C HIS A 298 -11.14 -7.94 -6.72
N VAL A 299 -10.83 -9.01 -7.44
CA VAL A 299 -10.20 -8.93 -8.78
C VAL A 299 -11.17 -8.38 -9.83
N GLU A 300 -12.45 -8.69 -9.75
CA GLU A 300 -13.46 -8.17 -10.67
C GLU A 300 -13.67 -6.67 -10.50
N GLU A 301 -13.78 -6.20 -9.25
CA GLU A 301 -13.86 -4.78 -8.91
C GLU A 301 -12.62 -4.03 -9.44
N GLU A 302 -11.41 -4.52 -9.16
CA GLU A 302 -10.17 -3.92 -9.67
C GLU A 302 -10.13 -3.80 -11.19
N ARG A 303 -10.55 -4.85 -11.92
CA ARG A 303 -10.53 -4.85 -13.39
C ARG A 303 -11.54 -3.87 -13.96
N ALA A 304 -12.75 -3.86 -13.40
CA ALA A 304 -13.84 -3.00 -13.87
C ALA A 304 -13.56 -1.53 -13.56
N GLU A 305 -13.24 -1.22 -12.30
CA GLU A 305 -13.01 0.15 -11.83
C GLU A 305 -11.68 0.70 -12.32
N GLY A 306 -10.61 -0.09 -12.19
CA GLY A 306 -9.27 0.31 -12.63
C GLY A 306 -9.19 0.51 -14.14
N GLY A 307 -9.85 -0.34 -14.92
CA GLY A 307 -9.94 -0.17 -16.37
C GLY A 307 -10.69 1.13 -16.75
N ARG A 308 -11.76 1.49 -16.03
CA ARG A 308 -12.50 2.75 -16.24
C ARG A 308 -11.65 3.95 -15.85
N ALA A 309 -11.01 3.91 -14.69
CA ALA A 309 -10.17 4.99 -14.17
C ALA A 309 -8.98 5.28 -15.09
N VAL A 310 -8.25 4.25 -15.53
CA VAL A 310 -7.09 4.42 -16.44
C VAL A 310 -7.53 4.98 -17.80
N ARG A 311 -8.68 4.54 -18.34
CA ARG A 311 -9.24 5.14 -19.57
C ARG A 311 -9.66 6.61 -19.40
N ALA A 312 -10.02 7.01 -18.18
CA ALA A 312 -10.34 8.39 -17.83
C ALA A 312 -9.11 9.26 -17.53
N GLY A 313 -7.90 8.69 -17.57
CA GLY A 313 -6.64 9.42 -17.39
C GLY A 313 -6.04 9.35 -15.98
N ALA A 314 -6.56 8.49 -15.09
CA ALA A 314 -5.95 8.20 -13.79
C ALA A 314 -4.66 7.39 -13.93
#